data_AF-A0A533RJ66-F1
#
_entry.id   AF-A0A533RJ66-F1
#
_cell.length_a   1.000
_cell.length_b   1.000
_cell.length_c   1.000
_cell.angle_alpha   90.00
_cell.angle_beta   90.00
_cell.angle_gamma   90.00
#
_symmetry.space_group_name_H-M   'P 1'
#
loop_
_entity.id
_entity.type
_entity.pdbx_description
1 polymer ?
#
loop_
_entity_poly.entity_id
_entity_poly.type
_entity_poly.pdbx_seq_one_letter_code
_entity_poly.pdbx_strand_id
1 'polypeptide(L)' 'MTIDDTIREVLEPLVGKPVTEICIHSVAIKLSKKSEALTVADLPEVAATMRESLGAFATQSLIDGAVAEIARRSAA' A
#
# COMPACT_ATOMS: atom_id res chain seq x y z
N MET A 1 -0.58 14.11 6.69
CA MET A 1 -1.01 12.71 6.69
C MET A 1 0.16 11.89 6.21
N THR A 2 0.51 10.80 6.88
CA THR A 2 1.62 9.93 6.43
C THR A 2 1.13 9.01 5.32
N ILE A 3 2.06 8.41 4.57
CA ILE A 3 1.67 7.46 3.51
C ILE A 3 1.09 6.18 4.11
N ASP A 4 1.54 5.73 5.27
CA ASP A 4 0.99 4.54 5.91
C ASP A 4 -0.47 4.74 6.34
N ASP A 5 -0.84 5.92 6.83
CA ASP A 5 -2.25 6.27 7.06
C ASP A 5 -3.06 6.27 5.76
N THR A 6 -2.50 6.82 4.68
CA THR A 6 -3.16 6.83 3.37
C THR A 6 -3.36 5.41 2.84
N ILE A 7 -2.36 4.54 2.99
CA ILE A 7 -2.43 3.14 2.61
C ILE A 7 -3.52 2.43 3.41
N ARG A 8 -3.62 2.68 4.72
CA ARG A 8 -4.70 2.11 5.56
C ARG A 8 -6.08 2.53 5.08
N GLU A 9 -6.30 3.83 4.89
CA GLU A 9 -7.61 4.32 4.45
C GLU A 9 -8.06 3.73 3.10
N VAL A 10 -7.12 3.47 2.20
CA VAL A 10 -7.43 2.93 0.87
C VAL A 10 -7.57 1.41 0.88
N LEU A 11 -6.69 0.69 1.59
CA LEU A 11 -6.65 -0.78 1.55
C LEU A 11 -7.57 -1.46 2.57
N GLU A 12 -7.77 -0.90 3.77
CA GLU A 12 -8.60 -1.55 4.77
C GLU A 12 -10.02 -1.86 4.28
N PRO A 13 -10.71 -0.97 3.52
CA PRO A 13 -12.03 -1.27 2.96
C PRO A 13 -12.01 -2.38 1.89
N LEU A 14 -10.87 -2.62 1.24
CA LEU A 14 -10.74 -3.57 0.13
C LEU A 14 -10.34 -4.96 0.61
N VAL A 15 -9.42 -5.04 1.56
CA VAL A 15 -8.78 -6.30 1.96
C VAL A 15 -8.82 -6.55 3.48
N GLY A 16 -9.33 -5.59 4.24
CA GLY A 16 -9.37 -5.65 5.69
C GLY A 16 -8.07 -5.21 6.36
N LYS A 17 -8.19 -4.84 7.64
CA LYS A 17 -7.08 -4.39 8.48
C LYS A 17 -5.88 -5.37 8.54
N PRO A 18 -6.07 -6.69 8.74
CA PRO A 18 -4.93 -7.60 8.86
C PRO A 18 -4.06 -7.63 7.60
N VAL A 19 -4.68 -7.70 6.43
CA VAL A 19 -3.99 -7.78 5.14
C VAL A 19 -3.29 -6.45 4.82
N THR A 20 -3.93 -5.35 5.16
CA THR A 20 -3.36 -4.00 5.03
C THR A 20 -2.08 -3.86 5.86
N GLU A 21 -2.12 -4.24 7.14
CA GLU A 21 -0.96 -4.17 8.01
C GLU A 21 0.18 -5.08 7.53
N ILE A 22 -0.14 -6.28 7.04
CA ILE A 22 0.86 -7.17 6.42
C ILE A 22 1.51 -6.48 5.22
N CYS A 23 0.73 -5.86 4.34
CA CYS A 23 1.26 -5.17 3.17
C CYS A 23 2.21 -4.03 3.57
N ILE A 24 1.83 -3.18 4.52
CA ILE A 24 2.66 -2.07 5.03
C ILE A 24 3.97 -2.60 5.63
N HIS A 25 3.90 -3.64 6.47
CA HIS A 25 5.07 -4.24 7.09
C HIS A 25 5.98 -4.94 6.08
N SER A 26 5.41 -5.65 5.10
CA SER A 26 6.18 -6.28 4.03
C SER A 26 6.97 -5.26 3.21
N VAL A 27 6.35 -4.13 2.85
CA VAL A 27 7.05 -3.04 2.16
C VAL A 27 8.17 -2.47 3.02
N ALA A 28 7.89 -2.19 4.30
CA ALA A 28 8.88 -1.67 5.23
C ALA A 28 10.09 -2.60 5.37
N ILE A 29 9.85 -3.92 5.50
CA ILE A 29 10.89 -4.95 5.54
C ILE A 29 11.71 -4.96 4.25
N LYS A 30 11.07 -4.98 3.08
CA LYS A 30 11.76 -4.97 1.78
C LYS A 30 12.67 -3.76 1.60
N LEU A 31 12.24 -2.60 2.10
CA LEU A 31 13.00 -1.35 2.01
C LEU A 31 13.99 -1.14 3.15
N SER A 32 14.09 -2.08 4.11
CA SER A 32 14.87 -1.92 5.34
C SER A 32 14.53 -0.62 6.10
N LYS A 33 13.25 -0.26 6.10
CA LYS A 33 12.69 0.93 6.75
C LYS A 33 11.72 0.51 7.85
N LYS A 34 11.38 1.46 8.73
CA LYS A 34 10.19 1.33 9.56
C LYS A 34 8.95 1.73 8.75
N SER A 35 7.78 1.18 9.09
CA SER A 35 6.50 1.52 8.44
C SER A 35 6.18 3.02 8.54
N GLU A 36 6.44 3.63 9.70
CA GLU A 36 6.32 5.07 9.94
C GLU A 36 7.28 5.94 9.11
N ALA A 37 8.33 5.34 8.53
CA ALA A 37 9.33 6.02 7.71
C ALA A 37 9.08 5.84 6.19
N LEU A 38 7.96 5.23 5.81
CA LEU A 38 7.56 5.13 4.41
C LEU A 38 7.19 6.52 3.87
N THR A 39 7.52 6.73 2.60
CA THR A 39 7.30 7.99 1.89
C THR A 39 6.65 7.75 0.54
N VAL A 40 6.21 8.82 -0.13
CA VAL A 40 5.65 8.75 -1.50
C VAL A 40 6.63 8.13 -2.50
N ALA A 41 7.94 8.30 -2.28
CA ALA A 41 8.97 7.68 -3.12
C ALA A 41 8.96 6.14 -3.05
N ASP A 42 8.37 5.56 -1.99
CA ASP A 42 8.29 4.12 -1.76
C ASP A 42 7.05 3.49 -2.41
N LEU A 43 6.16 4.30 -3.00
CA LEU A 43 4.92 3.85 -3.63
C LEU A 43 5.11 2.78 -4.73
N PRO A 44 6.17 2.80 -5.56
CA PRO A 44 6.42 1.71 -6.50
C PRO A 44 6.58 0.34 -5.83
N GLU A 45 7.23 0.29 -4.66
CA GLU A 45 7.40 -0.95 -3.89
C GLU A 45 6.10 -1.37 -3.20
N VAL A 46 5.30 -0.40 -2.74
CA VAL A 46 3.93 -0.64 -2.26
C VAL A 46 3.10 -1.30 -3.36
N ALA A 47 3.13 -0.76 -4.58
CA ALA A 47 2.39 -1.31 -5.71
C ALA A 47 2.87 -2.72 -6.08
N ALA A 48 4.19 -2.97 -6.07
CA ALA A 48 4.74 -4.31 -6.32
C ALA A 48 4.26 -5.31 -5.26
N THR A 49 4.36 -4.94 -3.98
CA THR A 49 3.95 -5.80 -2.85
C THR A 49 2.44 -6.06 -2.87
N MET A 50 1.62 -5.06 -3.21
CA MET A 50 0.18 -5.24 -3.40
C MET A 50 -0.11 -6.22 -4.54
N ARG A 51 0.59 -6.12 -5.68
CA ARG A 51 0.41 -7.08 -6.79
C ARG A 51 0.80 -8.50 -6.41
N GLU A 52 1.90 -8.66 -5.68
CA GLU A 52 2.35 -9.97 -5.19
C GLU A 52 1.37 -10.58 -4.17
N SER A 53 0.91 -9.77 -3.21
CA SER A 53 0.13 -10.25 -2.07
C SER A 53 -1.36 -10.38 -2.40
N LEU A 54 -1.89 -9.46 -3.21
CA LEU A 54 -3.31 -9.37 -3.53
C LEU A 54 -3.64 -9.93 -4.91
N GLY A 55 -2.65 -10.19 -5.78
CA GLY A 55 -2.90 -10.65 -7.16
C GLY A 55 -3.67 -11.96 -7.27
N ALA A 56 -3.64 -12.80 -6.23
CA ALA A 56 -4.45 -14.02 -6.17
C ALA A 56 -5.93 -13.77 -5.81
N PHE A 57 -6.26 -12.60 -5.25
CA PHE A 57 -7.57 -12.28 -4.66
C PHE A 57 -8.23 -11.04 -5.28
N ALA A 58 -7.47 -10.20 -5.99
CA ALA A 58 -7.91 -8.94 -6.56
C ALA A 58 -7.48 -8.83 -8.02
N THR A 59 -8.30 -8.14 -8.82
CA THR A 59 -7.95 -7.85 -10.22
C THR A 59 -6.85 -6.78 -10.28
N GLN A 60 -6.03 -6.83 -11.33
CA GLN A 60 -5.00 -5.81 -11.56
C GLN A 60 -5.59 -4.39 -11.58
N SER A 61 -6.76 -4.22 -12.20
CA SER A 61 -7.45 -2.92 -12.23
C SER A 61 -7.83 -2.40 -10.84
N LEU A 62 -8.19 -3.28 -9.90
CA LEU A 62 -8.49 -2.88 -8.51
C LEU A 62 -7.22 -2.41 -7.80
N ILE A 63 -6.13 -3.17 -7.96
CA ILE A 63 -4.83 -2.87 -7.35
C ILE A 63 -4.28 -1.55 -7.90
N ASP A 64 -4.30 -1.36 -9.22
CA ASP A 64 -3.84 -0.15 -9.87
C ASP A 64 -4.68 1.07 -9.46
N GLY A 65 -6.00 0.90 -9.33
CA GLY A 65 -6.90 1.93 -8.81
C GLY A 65 -6.56 2.34 -7.37
N ALA A 66 -6.29 1.37 -6.49
CA ALA A 66 -5.88 1.64 -5.12
C ALA A 66 -4.53 2.37 -5.06
N VAL A 67 -3.54 1.96 -5.87
CA VAL A 67 -2.24 2.65 -5.96
C VAL A 67 -2.40 4.08 -6.45
N ALA A 68 -3.24 4.32 -7.46
CA ALA A 68 -3.52 5.65 -7.97
C ALA A 68 -4.24 6.54 -6.94
N GLU A 69 -5.15 5.97 -6.14
CA GLU A 69 -5.81 6.66 -5.03
C GLU A 69 -4.79 7.09 -3.96
N ILE A 70 -3.90 6.17 -3.55
CA ILE A 70 -2.84 6.45 -2.58
C ILE A 70 -1.93 7.58 -3.11
N ALA A 71 -1.48 7.48 -4.37
CA ALA A 71 -0.65 8.51 -5.01
C ALA A 71 -1.32 9.90 -4.95
N ARG A 72 -2.61 9.96 -5.28
CA ARG A 72 -3.36 11.22 -5.33
C ARG A 72 -3.50 11.85 -3.94
N ARG A 73 -3.81 11.04 -2.92
CA ARG A 73 -4.01 11.52 -1.54
C ARG A 73 -2.71 11.90 -0.85
N SER A 74 -1.60 11.23 -1.17
CA SER A 74 -0.30 11.56 -0.60
C SER A 74 0.41 12.74 -1.29
N ALA A 75 -0.12 13.21 -2.43
CA ALA A 75 0.35 14.40 -3.13
C ALA A 75 -0.47 15.67 -2.82
N ALA A 76 -1.57 15.55 -2.08
CA ALA A 76 -2.45 16.63 -1.66
C ALA A 76 -2.11 17.11 -0.24
#